data_AF-A0A2D6EZB1-F1
#
_entry.id   AF-A0A2D6EZB1-F1
#
_cell.length_a   1.000
_cell.length_b   1.000
_cell.length_c   1.000
_cell.angle_alpha   90.00
_cell.angle_beta   90.00
_cell.angle_gamma   90.00
#
_symmetry.space_group_name_H-M   'P 1'
#
loop_
_entity.id
_entity.type
_entity.pdbx_description
1 polymer ?
#
loop_
_entity_poly.entity_id
_entity_poly.type
_entity_poly.pdbx_seq_one_letter_code
_entity_poly.pdbx_strand_id
1 'polypeptide(L)'
;MSDFSFMRSGSSNFEEDDINQGIIDSAQSLITIFIIKAIEIGSRYCVLAKRKTVTKTDIEYALKYQAIEFINHTDIAKEIKELDAKLESLFDESSSENEGEMEDILDDEEPFTRADPEPVKDYYDQLFIKKMHHYYEYWSQWTPKNYFEEKIKQSIEHVAGI
;
A
#
# COMPACT_ATOMS: atom_id res chain seq x y z
N MET A 1 -21.35 33.67 -51.54
CA MET A 1 -21.50 32.56 -50.57
C MET A 1 -20.22 32.55 -49.75
N SER A 2 -20.33 32.99 -48.50
CA SER A 2 -19.18 33.21 -47.61
C SER A 2 -18.81 31.88 -46.97
N ASP A 3 -17.63 31.37 -47.30
CA ASP A 3 -17.08 30.16 -46.73
C ASP A 3 -16.45 30.48 -45.37
N PHE A 4 -17.09 30.01 -44.30
CA PHE A 4 -16.66 30.21 -42.91
C PHE A 4 -15.80 29.05 -42.38
N SER A 5 -15.15 28.29 -43.27
CA SER A 5 -14.25 27.19 -42.90
C SER A 5 -13.06 27.62 -42.01
N PHE A 6 -12.70 28.92 -42.00
CA PHE A 6 -11.63 29.45 -41.13
C PHE A 6 -12.08 29.70 -39.67
N MET A 7 -13.38 29.70 -39.37
CA MET A 7 -13.89 29.92 -38.00
C MET A 7 -13.89 28.67 -37.14
N ARG A 8 -13.40 27.53 -37.65
CA ARG A 8 -13.10 26.32 -36.86
C ARG A 8 -11.64 26.28 -36.39
N SER A 9 -11.01 27.44 -36.24
CA SER A 9 -9.73 27.62 -35.56
C SER A 9 -9.95 27.61 -34.04
N GLY A 10 -10.28 26.44 -33.54
CA GLY A 10 -10.48 26.17 -32.12
C GLY A 10 -10.15 24.72 -31.81
N SER A 11 -9.11 24.17 -32.45
CA SER A 11 -8.47 22.96 -31.94
C SER A 11 -7.81 23.35 -30.62
N SER A 12 -8.49 23.07 -29.50
CA SER A 12 -7.79 23.03 -28.22
C SER A 12 -6.80 21.88 -28.32
N ASN A 13 -5.53 22.21 -28.48
CA ASN A 13 -4.38 21.30 -28.30
C ASN A 13 -4.21 20.88 -26.83
N PHE A 14 -5.27 20.82 -26.05
CA PHE A 14 -5.24 20.11 -24.79
C PHE A 14 -5.49 18.65 -25.14
N GLU A 15 -4.40 17.90 -25.17
CA GLU A 15 -4.37 16.44 -25.23
C GLU A 15 -5.06 15.90 -23.98
N GLU A 16 -6.40 15.87 -23.98
CA GLU A 16 -7.19 15.26 -22.92
C GLU A 16 -6.76 13.80 -22.68
N ASP A 17 -6.29 13.11 -23.72
CA ASP A 17 -5.77 11.74 -23.62
C ASP A 17 -4.47 11.66 -22.82
N ASP A 18 -3.52 12.60 -22.98
CA ASP A 18 -2.25 12.59 -22.22
C ASP A 18 -2.46 12.98 -20.74
N ILE A 19 -3.39 13.91 -20.47
CA ILE A 19 -3.75 14.28 -19.09
C ILE A 19 -4.40 13.08 -18.38
N ASN A 20 -5.29 12.37 -19.08
CA ASN A 20 -5.93 11.17 -18.53
C ASN A 20 -4.91 10.06 -18.27
N GLN A 21 -3.95 9.84 -19.17
CA GLN A 21 -2.91 8.83 -18.99
C GLN A 21 -2.00 9.16 -17.80
N GLY A 22 -1.55 10.41 -17.66
CA GLY A 22 -0.71 10.82 -16.53
C GLY A 22 -1.42 10.67 -15.16
N ILE A 23 -2.73 10.88 -15.11
CA ILE A 23 -3.54 10.63 -13.90
C ILE A 23 -3.63 9.13 -13.60
N ILE A 24 -3.83 8.29 -14.63
CA ILE A 24 -3.88 6.84 -14.48
C ILE A 24 -2.54 6.30 -13.94
N ASP A 25 -1.43 6.73 -14.53
CA ASP A 25 -0.09 6.30 -14.13
C ASP A 25 0.19 6.71 -12.68
N SER A 26 -0.16 7.96 -12.31
CA SER A 26 -0.02 8.45 -10.94
C SER A 26 -0.86 7.62 -9.95
N ALA A 27 -2.09 7.25 -10.32
CA ALA A 27 -2.95 6.41 -9.50
C ALA A 27 -2.40 4.98 -9.37
N GLN A 28 -1.86 4.41 -10.44
CA GLN A 28 -1.20 3.09 -10.42
C GLN A 28 0.02 3.09 -9.50
N SER A 29 0.88 4.10 -9.62
CA SER A 29 2.03 4.26 -8.72
C SER A 29 1.55 4.33 -7.29
N LEU A 30 0.55 5.17 -6.99
CA LEU A 30 -0.01 5.33 -5.65
C LEU A 30 -0.50 4.02 -5.04
N ILE A 31 -1.27 3.24 -5.80
CA ILE A 31 -1.78 1.93 -5.38
C ILE A 31 -0.62 0.97 -5.14
N THR A 32 0.39 0.99 -5.99
CA THR A 32 1.60 0.16 -5.85
C THR A 32 2.34 0.49 -4.55
N ILE A 33 2.55 1.77 -4.25
CA ILE A 33 3.15 2.23 -2.97
C ILE A 33 2.35 1.69 -1.79
N PHE A 34 1.03 1.86 -1.86
CA PHE A 34 0.12 1.48 -0.80
C PHE A 34 0.23 -0.01 -0.48
N ILE A 35 0.25 -0.86 -1.51
CA ILE A 35 0.35 -2.31 -1.37
C ILE A 35 1.73 -2.72 -0.87
N ILE A 36 2.82 -2.18 -1.44
CA ILE A 36 4.19 -2.50 -1.00
C ILE A 36 4.35 -2.21 0.49
N LYS A 37 3.91 -1.02 0.94
CA LYS A 37 3.97 -0.65 2.36
C LYS A 37 3.13 -1.56 3.23
N ALA A 38 1.91 -1.91 2.79
CA ALA A 38 1.08 -2.86 3.53
C ALA A 38 1.76 -4.23 3.67
N ILE A 39 2.45 -4.73 2.64
CA ILE A 39 3.20 -6.00 2.71
C ILE A 39 4.38 -5.88 3.68
N GLU A 40 5.15 -4.79 3.62
CA GLU A 40 6.27 -4.54 4.55
C GLU A 40 5.79 -4.48 6.00
N ILE A 41 4.68 -3.78 6.25
CA ILE A 41 4.06 -3.64 7.57
C ILE A 41 3.53 -4.99 8.07
N GLY A 42 2.84 -5.75 7.23
CA GLY A 42 2.31 -7.07 7.57
C GLY A 42 3.42 -8.07 7.86
N SER A 43 4.48 -8.05 7.05
CA SER A 43 5.66 -8.91 7.25
C SER A 43 6.38 -8.56 8.55
N ARG A 44 6.59 -7.27 8.85
CA ARG A 44 7.15 -6.83 10.13
C ARG A 44 6.29 -7.29 11.30
N TYR A 45 4.97 -7.15 11.20
CA TYR A 45 4.06 -7.58 12.25
C TYR A 45 4.09 -9.10 12.47
N CYS A 46 4.21 -9.90 11.40
CA CYS A 46 4.40 -11.35 11.46
C CYS A 46 5.67 -11.71 12.26
N VAL A 47 6.80 -11.07 11.94
CA VAL A 47 8.07 -11.29 12.66
C VAL A 47 7.94 -10.91 14.13
N LEU A 48 7.29 -9.79 14.44
CA LEU A 48 7.04 -9.35 15.82
C LEU A 48 6.08 -10.29 16.58
N ALA A 49 5.17 -10.95 15.85
CA ALA A 49 4.34 -12.03 16.37
C ALA A 49 5.09 -13.36 16.54
N LYS A 50 6.40 -13.39 16.23
CA LYS A 50 7.28 -14.57 16.25
C LYS A 50 6.85 -15.67 15.28
N ARG A 51 6.12 -15.31 14.23
CA ARG A 51 5.69 -16.19 13.14
C ARG A 51 6.63 -16.06 11.95
N LYS A 52 6.73 -17.13 11.17
CA LYS A 52 7.54 -17.20 9.94
C LYS A 52 6.69 -17.01 8.68
N THR A 53 5.40 -17.32 8.77
CA THR A 53 4.47 -17.25 7.63
C THR A 53 3.51 -16.07 7.76
N VAL A 54 3.51 -15.20 6.75
CA VAL A 54 2.55 -14.09 6.66
C VAL A 54 1.18 -14.65 6.28
N THR A 55 0.18 -14.35 7.10
CA THR A 55 -1.19 -14.82 6.91
C THR A 55 -2.07 -13.73 6.29
N LYS A 56 -3.26 -14.10 5.81
CA LYS A 56 -4.28 -13.13 5.35
C LYS A 56 -4.57 -12.06 6.41
N THR A 57 -4.65 -12.45 7.68
CA THR A 57 -4.95 -11.53 8.79
C THR A 57 -3.84 -10.49 8.98
N ASP A 58 -2.58 -10.84 8.74
CA ASP A 58 -1.47 -9.88 8.80
C ASP A 58 -1.63 -8.79 7.74
N ILE A 59 -1.97 -9.19 6.52
CA ILE A 59 -2.21 -8.27 5.41
C ILE A 59 -3.44 -7.40 5.71
N GLU A 60 -4.50 -7.95 6.30
CA GLU A 60 -5.66 -7.16 6.71
C GLU A 60 -5.30 -6.10 7.76
N TYR A 61 -4.57 -6.48 8.80
CA TYR A 61 -4.07 -5.54 9.81
C TYR A 61 -3.23 -4.42 9.15
N ALA A 62 -2.33 -4.80 8.25
CA ALA A 62 -1.45 -3.86 7.59
C ALA A 62 -2.16 -2.93 6.63
N LEU A 63 -3.16 -3.40 5.88
CA LEU A 63 -3.98 -2.57 4.99
C LEU A 63 -4.80 -1.54 5.79
N LYS A 64 -5.39 -1.94 6.92
CA LYS A 64 -6.12 -1.02 7.80
C LYS A 64 -5.21 0.04 8.40
N TYR A 65 -4.03 -0.38 8.85
CA TYR A 65 -3.01 0.54 9.36
C TYR A 65 -2.55 1.51 8.28
N GLN A 66 -2.21 0.98 7.10
CA GLN A 66 -1.74 1.77 5.99
C GLN A 66 -2.82 2.74 5.51
N ALA A 67 -4.10 2.35 5.45
CA ALA A 67 -5.19 3.27 5.12
C ALA A 67 -5.19 4.51 6.04
N ILE A 68 -5.19 4.29 7.36
CA ILE A 68 -5.26 5.38 8.34
C ILE A 68 -3.99 6.25 8.32
N GLU A 69 -2.81 5.64 8.28
CA GLU A 69 -1.54 6.38 8.20
C GLU A 69 -1.38 7.12 6.88
N PHE A 70 -1.79 6.49 5.78
CA PHE A 70 -1.67 7.05 4.45
C PHE A 70 -2.48 8.33 4.35
N ILE A 71 -3.72 8.31 4.82
CA ILE A 71 -4.62 9.48 4.85
C ILE A 71 -4.09 10.60 5.75
N ASN A 72 -3.50 10.25 6.91
CA ASN A 72 -3.15 11.25 7.92
C ASN A 72 -1.73 11.84 7.75
N HIS A 73 -0.81 11.11 7.15
CA HIS A 73 0.63 11.40 7.26
C HIS A 73 1.42 11.34 5.95
N THR A 74 0.79 11.04 4.80
CA THR A 74 1.55 10.83 3.56
C THR A 74 1.68 12.08 2.70
N ASP A 75 2.93 12.48 2.47
CA ASP A 75 3.31 13.33 1.35
C ASP A 75 3.55 12.44 0.12
N ILE A 76 2.52 12.30 -0.70
CA ILE A 76 2.48 11.40 -1.86
C ILE A 76 3.64 11.67 -2.83
N ALA A 77 3.99 12.93 -3.05
CA ALA A 77 5.03 13.31 -4.00
C ALA A 77 6.43 12.86 -3.54
N LYS A 78 6.68 12.92 -2.23
CA LYS A 78 7.92 12.41 -1.65
C LYS A 78 8.01 10.88 -1.76
N GLU A 79 6.92 10.18 -1.47
CA GLU A 79 6.86 8.71 -1.49
C GLU A 79 7.08 8.11 -2.89
N ILE A 80 6.49 8.72 -3.92
CA ILE A 80 6.70 8.28 -5.32
C ILE A 80 8.18 8.34 -5.67
N LYS A 81 8.85 9.45 -5.32
CA LYS A 81 10.28 9.64 -5.62
C LYS A 81 11.18 8.65 -4.88
N GLU A 82 10.87 8.32 -3.63
CA GLU A 82 11.62 7.32 -2.86
C GLU A 82 11.44 5.91 -3.43
N LEU A 83 10.25 5.59 -3.94
CA LEU A 83 9.99 4.31 -4.57
C LEU A 83 10.66 4.15 -5.92
N ASP A 84 10.63 5.17 -6.78
CA ASP A 84 11.34 5.13 -8.06
C ASP A 84 12.84 4.85 -7.85
N ALA A 85 13.45 5.51 -6.86
CA ALA A 85 14.85 5.29 -6.49
C ALA A 85 15.10 3.87 -5.94
N LYS A 86 14.19 3.34 -5.11
CA LYS A 86 14.29 1.97 -4.57
C LYS A 86 14.12 0.93 -5.68
N LEU A 87 13.18 1.14 -6.60
CA LEU A 87 12.93 0.27 -7.74
C LEU A 87 14.15 0.24 -8.67
N GLU A 88 14.74 1.41 -8.98
CA GLU A 88 15.96 1.52 -9.77
C GLU A 88 17.13 0.78 -9.11
N SER A 89 17.30 0.89 -7.79
CA SER A 89 18.33 0.14 -7.06
C SER A 89 18.13 -1.38 -7.11
N LEU A 90 16.89 -1.86 -7.03
CA LEU A 90 16.58 -3.30 -7.13
C LEU A 90 16.87 -3.85 -8.53
N PHE A 91 16.60 -3.07 -9.57
CA PHE A 91 16.93 -3.46 -10.94
C PHE A 91 18.45 -3.44 -11.19
N ASP A 92 19.19 -2.51 -10.59
CA ASP A 92 20.66 -2.47 -10.68
C ASP A 92 21.32 -3.64 -9.91
N GLU A 93 20.78 -4.02 -8.75
CA GLU A 93 21.24 -5.17 -7.96
C GLU A 93 20.84 -6.54 -8.54
N SER A 94 19.84 -6.60 -9.42
CA SER A 94 19.37 -7.85 -10.05
C SER A 94 20.34 -8.48 -11.07
N SER A 95 21.50 -7.85 -11.33
CA SER A 95 22.60 -8.45 -12.11
C SER A 95 23.46 -9.44 -11.31
N SER A 96 23.12 -9.71 -10.05
CA SER A 96 23.75 -10.69 -9.18
C SER A 96 22.84 -11.91 -9.02
N GLU A 97 23.06 -12.95 -9.82
CA GLU A 97 22.46 -14.28 -9.65
C GLU A 97 22.86 -14.86 -8.27
N ASN A 98 22.03 -14.62 -7.26
CA ASN A 98 22.11 -15.34 -6.00
C ASN A 98 21.06 -16.46 -6.05
N GLU A 99 21.47 -17.63 -6.54
CA GLU A 99 20.73 -18.88 -6.39
C GLU A 99 20.74 -19.29 -4.91
N GLY A 100 19.94 -18.60 -4.10
CA GLY A 100 19.64 -19.05 -2.75
C GLY A 100 18.87 -20.37 -2.82
N GLU A 101 19.33 -21.40 -2.12
CA GLU A 101 18.59 -22.63 -1.92
C GLU A 101 17.18 -22.30 -1.44
N MET A 102 16.18 -22.59 -2.27
CA MET A 102 14.76 -22.48 -1.91
C MET A 102 14.49 -23.52 -0.83
N GLU A 103 14.53 -23.10 0.43
CA GLU A 103 14.18 -23.93 1.57
C GLU A 103 12.76 -24.47 1.35
N ASP A 104 12.58 -25.80 1.45
CA ASP A 104 11.28 -26.44 1.27
C ASP A 104 10.23 -25.72 2.13
N ILE A 105 9.22 -25.15 1.47
CA ILE A 105 8.06 -24.55 2.15
C ILE A 105 7.38 -25.70 2.89
N LEU A 106 7.62 -25.79 4.19
CA LEU A 106 6.89 -26.70 5.06
C LEU A 106 5.40 -26.33 4.97
N ASP A 107 4.58 -27.27 4.51
CA ASP A 107 3.12 -27.16 4.34
C ASP A 107 2.36 -27.04 5.69
N ASP A 108 3.08 -26.75 6.77
CA ASP A 108 2.51 -26.42 8.06
C ASP A 108 2.06 -24.95 8.01
N GLU A 109 0.80 -24.74 7.61
CA GLU A 109 0.14 -23.43 7.72
C GLU A 109 0.19 -22.96 9.19
N GLU A 110 1.16 -22.11 9.50
CA GLU A 110 1.28 -21.51 10.83
C GLU A 110 0.06 -20.61 11.09
N PRO A 111 -0.80 -20.92 12.07
CA PRO A 111 -2.02 -20.15 12.29
C PRO A 111 -1.69 -18.74 12.77
N PHE A 112 -2.55 -17.78 12.41
CA PHE A 112 -2.39 -16.41 12.86
C PHE A 112 -2.42 -16.34 14.39
N THR A 113 -1.38 -15.72 14.94
CA THR A 113 -1.30 -15.37 16.36
C THR A 113 -1.01 -13.87 16.47
N ARG A 114 -1.78 -13.18 17.31
CA ARG A 114 -1.64 -11.74 17.53
C ARG A 114 -0.34 -11.45 18.30
N ALA A 115 0.45 -10.47 17.85
CA ALA A 115 1.68 -10.10 18.52
C ALA A 115 1.40 -9.52 19.91
N ASP A 116 2.19 -9.91 20.91
CA ASP A 116 2.15 -9.33 22.26
C ASP A 116 3.18 -8.19 22.35
N PRO A 117 2.79 -6.95 22.68
CA PRO A 117 3.73 -5.85 22.82
C PRO A 117 4.63 -5.98 24.05
N GLU A 118 4.23 -6.66 25.14
CA GLU A 118 5.00 -6.67 26.39
C GLU A 118 6.38 -7.34 26.32
N PRO A 119 6.57 -8.51 25.69
CA PRO A 119 7.87 -9.17 25.62
C PRO A 119 8.86 -8.50 24.65
N VAL A 120 8.41 -7.52 23.86
CA VAL A 120 9.25 -6.81 22.89
C VAL A 120 10.09 -5.77 23.62
N LYS A 121 11.42 -5.81 23.49
CA LYS A 121 12.31 -4.89 24.21
C LYS A 121 12.38 -3.49 23.59
N ASP A 122 12.23 -3.41 22.27
CA ASP A 122 12.32 -2.15 21.56
C ASP A 122 11.04 -1.31 21.72
N TYR A 123 11.19 -0.08 22.20
CA TYR A 123 10.06 0.81 22.48
C TYR A 123 9.26 1.16 21.22
N TYR A 124 9.91 1.31 20.07
CA TYR A 124 9.23 1.66 18.83
C TYR A 124 8.43 0.49 18.27
N ASP A 125 8.96 -0.73 18.37
CA ASP A 125 8.22 -1.95 18.02
C ASP A 125 7.00 -2.15 18.92
N GLN A 126 7.12 -1.88 20.22
CA GLN A 126 5.96 -1.91 21.13
C GLN A 126 4.88 -0.92 20.71
N LEU A 127 5.26 0.33 20.42
CA LEU A 127 4.33 1.35 19.96
C LEU A 127 3.68 0.97 18.63
N PHE A 128 4.45 0.42 17.71
CA PHE A 128 3.96 -0.07 16.43
C PHE A 128 2.89 -1.16 16.60
N ILE A 129 3.16 -2.17 17.43
CA ILE A 129 2.19 -3.25 17.73
C ILE A 129 0.90 -2.66 18.33
N LYS A 130 1.03 -1.78 19.33
CA LYS A 130 -0.11 -1.11 19.97
C LYS A 130 -0.93 -0.29 18.97
N LYS A 131 -0.26 0.39 18.03
CA LYS A 131 -0.91 1.19 17.00
C LYS A 131 -1.64 0.33 15.97
N MET A 132 -1.03 -0.77 15.50
CA MET A 132 -1.65 -1.78 14.64
C MET A 132 -2.93 -2.34 15.26
N HIS A 133 -2.85 -2.71 16.54
CA HIS A 133 -3.97 -3.19 17.34
C HIS A 133 -5.09 -2.16 17.43
N HIS A 134 -4.75 -0.93 17.81
CA HIS A 134 -5.70 0.16 17.94
C HIS A 134 -6.45 0.43 16.63
N TYR A 135 -5.73 0.48 15.51
CA TYR A 135 -6.34 0.72 14.19
C TYR A 135 -7.22 -0.42 13.72
N TYR A 136 -6.83 -1.66 13.98
CA TYR A 136 -7.69 -2.81 13.67
C TYR A 136 -9.01 -2.76 14.46
N GLU A 137 -8.94 -2.47 15.75
CA GLU A 137 -10.12 -2.39 16.64
C GLU A 137 -11.00 -1.18 16.33
N TYR A 138 -10.38 -0.04 16.03
CA TYR A 138 -11.06 1.20 15.68
C TYR A 138 -11.68 1.16 14.26
N TRP A 139 -11.24 0.24 13.39
CA TRP A 139 -11.66 0.20 11.98
C TRP A 139 -13.18 0.23 11.75
N SER A 140 -13.92 -0.53 12.56
CA SER A 140 -15.39 -0.59 12.49
C SER A 140 -16.04 0.76 12.80
N GLN A 141 -15.42 1.56 13.68
CA GLN A 141 -15.89 2.87 14.12
C GLN A 141 -15.36 4.01 13.25
N TRP A 142 -14.28 3.77 12.50
CA TRP A 142 -13.72 4.77 11.60
C TRP A 142 -14.74 5.15 10.53
N THR A 143 -15.06 6.45 10.46
CA THR A 143 -16.03 6.98 9.48
C THR A 143 -15.26 7.76 8.41
N PRO A 144 -15.26 7.28 7.15
CA PRO A 144 -14.67 8.01 6.03
C PRO A 144 -15.26 9.41 5.89
N LYS A 145 -14.41 10.40 5.62
CA LYS A 145 -14.82 11.81 5.49
C LYS A 145 -15.05 12.23 4.04
N ASN A 146 -14.49 11.50 3.09
CA ASN A 146 -14.57 11.80 1.67
C ASN A 146 -14.70 10.51 0.84
N TYR A 147 -15.02 10.68 -0.44
CA TYR A 147 -15.24 9.58 -1.39
C TYR A 147 -14.03 8.64 -1.52
N PHE A 148 -12.82 9.19 -1.46
CA PHE A 148 -11.60 8.39 -1.58
C PHE A 148 -11.40 7.47 -0.38
N GLU A 149 -11.55 8.00 0.84
CA GLU A 149 -11.50 7.22 2.08
C GLU A 149 -12.58 6.13 2.11
N GLU A 150 -13.78 6.45 1.60
CA GLU A 150 -14.88 5.50 1.50
C GLU A 150 -14.53 4.34 0.56
N LYS A 151 -13.93 4.64 -0.60
CA LYS A 151 -13.50 3.62 -1.56
C LYS A 151 -12.38 2.74 -1.03
N ILE A 152 -11.41 3.32 -0.31
CA ILE A 152 -10.37 2.54 0.38
C ILE A 152 -11.01 1.61 1.40
N LYS A 153 -11.90 2.12 2.25
CA LYS A 153 -12.56 1.32 3.29
C LYS A 153 -13.32 0.13 2.68
N GLN A 154 -14.17 0.39 1.69
CA GLN A 154 -14.94 -0.63 0.96
C GLN A 154 -14.04 -1.69 0.33
N SER A 155 -12.92 -1.27 -0.27
CA SER A 155 -12.00 -2.20 -0.95
C SER A 155 -11.30 -3.14 0.05
N ILE A 156 -10.89 -2.62 1.21
CA ILE A 156 -10.25 -3.41 2.26
C ILE A 156 -11.25 -4.39 2.89
N GLU A 157 -12.48 -3.96 3.14
CA GLU A 157 -13.55 -4.83 3.67
C GLU A 157 -13.86 -5.99 2.70
N HIS A 158 -13.92 -5.69 1.40
CA HIS A 158 -14.11 -6.70 0.37
C HIS A 158 -12.99 -7.75 0.35
N VAL A 159 -11.72 -7.33 0.43
CA VAL A 159 -10.56 -8.25 0.48
C VAL A 159 -10.53 -9.05 1.78
N ALA A 160 -10.92 -8.44 2.90
CA ALA A 160 -11.03 -9.13 4.18
C ALA A 160 -12.18 -10.15 4.18
N GLY A 161 -13.17 -10.00 3.29
CA GLY A 161 -14.34 -10.87 3.19
C GLY A 161 -15.41 -10.51 4.22
N ILE A 162 -15.54 -9.23 4.53
CA ILE A 162 -16.47 -8.65 5.53
C ILE A 162 -17.48 -7.74 4.82
#